data_AF-A0A1Q3UKD9-F1
#
_entry.id   AF-A0A1Q3UKD9-F1
#
_cell.length_a   1.000
_cell.length_b   1.000
_cell.length_c   1.000
_cell.angle_alpha   90.00
_cell.angle_beta   90.00
_cell.angle_gamma   90.00
#
_symmetry.space_group_name_H-M   'P 1'
#
loop_
_entity.id
_entity.type
_entity.pdbx_description
1 polymer ?
#
loop_
_entity_poly.entity_id
_entity_poly.type
_entity_poly.pdbx_seq_one_letter_code
_entity_poly.pdbx_strand_id
1 'polypeptide(L)'
;MAENYFGQTDTGRVRSNNEDTFVARRIMHDKLVLAAVIDGVGGYNGGEVAAEIAQTVFTEQLSRPQTNIIEGMIEAFKQASRDIAAKKAEDKELESMACVATMAIADIENNRFYYAHVGDTRLYLLRDQSLVKISKDHSFVGFLEDSGRLTEDAAMNHPKRNEINKALGFSNQIETDDSFVETGESPFLPGDLLLLCSDGLTDLVDKEGILSILTLNASLQEKARELIAAANNNGGRDNVTVVLVYNDKPRHQPQVVAPITNQVKKEEPEESKERTNQEDIKPSTTKPDPQMRKSGNSGLTVILGLLCLLFLGSTVWLFMKGQPAVKVTKPVADTAKLRNSNEVKLQDAIDAFKGDTLVLTDTAFKQPVLLTDTLHIDQDTLYLKTKGNFVLQRDTAYHGPALALGGKAKVIVIENLRFKDFDVAVEFANNGLSLVNVQFSNCRLPVRNNYVFAQDKNITASFPMIITNTNTAKPKTTAKVNGSR
;
A
#
# COMPACT_ATOMS: atom_id res chain seq x y z
N MET A 1 -26.12 -2.68 -21.70
CA MET A 1 -25.33 -2.40 -20.50
C MET A 1 -23.92 -2.84 -20.82
N ALA A 2 -22.89 -2.03 -20.56
CA ALA A 2 -21.52 -2.49 -20.74
C ALA A 2 -21.28 -3.61 -19.71
N GLU A 3 -20.80 -4.77 -20.16
CA GLU A 3 -20.41 -5.83 -19.23
C GLU A 3 -19.25 -5.31 -18.38
N ASN A 4 -19.41 -5.42 -17.05
CA ASN A 4 -18.44 -4.93 -16.07
C ASN A 4 -17.33 -5.95 -15.77
N TYR A 5 -17.21 -6.97 -16.62
CA TYR A 5 -16.11 -7.92 -16.64
C TYR A 5 -15.90 -8.42 -18.07
N PHE A 6 -14.68 -8.87 -18.38
CA PHE A 6 -14.36 -9.49 -19.66
C PHE A 6 -13.12 -10.38 -19.51
N GLY A 7 -13.12 -11.56 -20.11
CA GLY A 7 -11.98 -12.48 -20.10
C GLY A 7 -11.60 -12.89 -21.51
N GLN A 8 -10.30 -13.06 -21.75
CA GLN A 8 -9.77 -13.51 -23.04
C GLN A 8 -8.47 -14.30 -22.82
N THR A 9 -8.29 -15.34 -23.64
CA THR A 9 -7.06 -16.14 -23.69
C THR A 9 -6.59 -16.26 -25.15
N ASP A 10 -5.28 -16.39 -25.35
CA ASP A 10 -4.63 -16.58 -26.64
C ASP A 10 -3.45 -17.54 -26.48
N THR A 11 -3.27 -18.45 -27.45
CA THR A 11 -2.19 -19.45 -27.43
C THR A 11 -0.79 -18.81 -27.47
N GLY A 12 -0.68 -17.55 -27.89
CA GLY A 12 0.59 -16.91 -28.16
C GLY A 12 1.07 -17.16 -29.60
N ARG A 13 2.31 -16.79 -29.88
CA ARG A 13 2.94 -16.95 -31.22
C ARG A 13 3.79 -18.21 -31.34
N VAL A 14 4.31 -18.72 -30.21
CA VAL A 14 5.31 -19.79 -30.19
C VAL A 14 4.72 -21.15 -29.82
N ARG A 15 3.75 -21.18 -28.89
CA ARG A 15 3.13 -22.43 -28.44
C ARG A 15 2.13 -22.96 -29.48
N SER A 16 1.96 -24.28 -29.51
CA SER A 16 0.98 -24.96 -30.38
C SER A 16 -0.32 -25.33 -29.66
N ASN A 17 -0.32 -25.29 -28.33
CA ASN A 17 -1.46 -25.61 -27.47
C ASN A 17 -1.66 -24.48 -26.46
N ASN A 18 -2.91 -24.27 -26.04
CA ASN A 18 -3.24 -23.36 -24.96
C ASN A 18 -3.56 -24.16 -23.70
N GLU A 19 -2.67 -24.09 -22.71
CA GLU A 19 -2.84 -24.72 -21.40
C GLU A 19 -3.46 -23.76 -20.38
N ASP A 20 -3.62 -22.48 -20.74
CA ASP A 20 -4.36 -21.52 -19.93
C ASP A 20 -5.88 -21.66 -20.12
N THR A 21 -6.61 -21.33 -19.06
CA THR A 21 -8.04 -21.05 -19.13
C THR A 21 -8.43 -19.95 -18.13
N PHE A 22 -9.69 -19.53 -18.16
CA PHE A 22 -10.19 -18.51 -17.27
C PHE A 22 -11.65 -18.73 -16.88
N VAL A 23 -12.07 -18.03 -15.82
CA VAL A 23 -13.48 -17.84 -15.45
C VAL A 23 -13.76 -16.35 -15.47
N ALA A 24 -14.84 -15.93 -16.12
CA ALA A 24 -15.35 -14.56 -16.04
C ALA A 24 -16.87 -14.60 -16.17
N ARG A 25 -17.58 -14.59 -15.04
CA ARG A 25 -19.05 -14.71 -15.04
C ARG A 25 -19.67 -14.15 -13.77
N ARG A 26 -20.96 -13.86 -13.82
CA ARG A 26 -21.74 -13.63 -12.62
C ARG A 26 -22.15 -14.93 -11.93
N ILE A 27 -22.19 -14.89 -10.60
CA ILE A 27 -22.65 -15.95 -9.71
C ILE A 27 -23.63 -15.37 -8.69
N MET A 28 -24.25 -16.24 -7.88
CA MET A 28 -25.13 -15.82 -6.77
C MET A 28 -26.30 -14.92 -7.20
N HIS A 29 -27.03 -15.31 -8.25
CA HIS A 29 -28.13 -14.54 -8.84
C HIS A 29 -27.69 -13.13 -9.29
N ASP A 30 -26.61 -13.07 -10.06
CA ASP A 30 -26.05 -11.84 -10.64
C ASP A 30 -25.48 -10.80 -9.66
N LYS A 31 -25.30 -11.17 -8.39
CA LYS A 31 -24.79 -10.26 -7.33
C LYS A 31 -23.28 -10.14 -7.28
N LEU A 32 -22.57 -11.23 -7.59
CA LEU A 32 -21.11 -11.30 -7.49
C LEU A 32 -20.52 -11.61 -8.86
N VAL A 33 -19.32 -11.10 -9.14
CA VAL A 33 -18.54 -11.47 -10.32
C VAL A 33 -17.42 -12.41 -9.89
N LEU A 34 -17.42 -13.63 -10.43
CA LEU A 34 -16.32 -14.58 -10.31
C LEU A 34 -15.37 -14.39 -11.49
N ALA A 35 -14.12 -14.07 -11.18
CA ALA A 35 -13.02 -13.97 -12.12
C ALA A 35 -11.89 -14.92 -11.70
N ALA A 36 -11.31 -15.66 -12.63
CA ALA A 36 -10.13 -16.47 -12.37
C ALA A 36 -9.27 -16.57 -13.62
N VAL A 37 -7.95 -16.63 -13.44
CA VAL A 37 -6.99 -17.08 -14.47
C VAL A 37 -6.30 -18.31 -13.93
N ILE A 38 -6.21 -19.33 -14.78
CA ILE A 38 -5.65 -20.63 -14.46
C ILE A 38 -4.65 -20.97 -15.57
N ASP A 39 -3.42 -21.26 -15.19
CA ASP A 39 -2.34 -21.61 -16.12
C ASP A 39 -1.92 -23.05 -15.83
N GLY A 40 -2.06 -23.89 -16.85
CA GLY A 40 -1.72 -25.30 -16.84
C GLY A 40 -0.21 -25.51 -16.99
N VAL A 41 0.42 -26.10 -15.99
CA VAL A 41 1.84 -26.42 -16.01
C VAL A 41 2.06 -27.92 -16.23
N GLY A 42 2.73 -28.28 -17.32
CA GLY A 42 3.05 -29.66 -17.65
C GLY A 42 4.03 -29.75 -18.82
N GLY A 43 5.32 -29.96 -18.56
CA GLY A 43 6.37 -29.90 -19.59
C GLY A 43 6.27 -30.90 -20.75
N TYR A 44 5.27 -31.78 -20.77
CA TYR A 44 5.03 -32.70 -21.88
C TYR A 44 3.54 -32.98 -22.17
N ASN A 45 2.67 -33.15 -21.15
CA ASN A 45 1.23 -33.42 -21.32
C ASN A 45 0.40 -32.97 -20.09
N GLY A 46 -0.83 -32.49 -20.33
CA GLY A 46 -1.92 -32.45 -19.35
C GLY A 46 -2.14 -31.14 -18.60
N GLY A 47 -1.36 -30.09 -18.86
CA GLY A 47 -1.56 -28.78 -18.24
C GLY A 47 -2.98 -28.25 -18.49
N GLU A 48 -3.46 -28.38 -19.73
CA GLU A 48 -4.81 -28.02 -20.14
C GLU A 48 -5.90 -28.80 -19.39
N VAL A 49 -5.64 -30.07 -19.07
CA VAL A 49 -6.57 -30.92 -18.31
C VAL A 49 -6.63 -30.48 -16.86
N ALA A 50 -5.48 -30.18 -16.24
CA ALA A 50 -5.44 -29.65 -14.88
C ALA A 50 -6.13 -28.28 -14.78
N ALA A 51 -5.93 -27.42 -15.78
CA ALA A 51 -6.56 -26.12 -15.86
C ALA A 51 -8.09 -26.22 -16.03
N GLU A 52 -8.57 -27.12 -16.90
CA GLU A 52 -9.99 -27.40 -17.11
C GLU A 52 -10.69 -27.95 -15.85
N ILE A 53 -10.03 -28.87 -15.13
CA ILE A 53 -10.53 -29.39 -13.84
C ILE A 53 -10.71 -28.25 -12.85
N ALA A 54 -9.68 -27.41 -12.67
CA ALA A 54 -9.76 -26.27 -11.76
C ALA A 54 -10.86 -25.29 -12.16
N GLN A 55 -10.99 -24.96 -13.45
CA GLN A 55 -12.04 -24.08 -13.98
C GLN A 55 -13.44 -24.61 -13.65
N THR A 56 -13.65 -25.91 -13.86
CA THR A 56 -14.92 -26.58 -13.60
C THR A 56 -15.26 -26.52 -12.12
N VAL A 57 -14.33 -26.93 -11.25
CA VAL A 57 -14.51 -26.92 -9.80
C VAL A 57 -14.82 -25.52 -9.27
N PHE A 58 -14.04 -24.52 -9.70
CA PHE A 58 -14.25 -23.12 -9.30
C PHE A 58 -15.64 -22.64 -9.69
N THR A 59 -16.07 -22.95 -10.92
CA THR A 59 -17.38 -22.57 -11.41
C THR A 59 -18.50 -23.24 -10.62
N GLU A 60 -18.43 -24.55 -10.39
CA GLU A 60 -19.50 -25.31 -9.76
C GLU A 60 -19.61 -25.06 -8.26
N GLN A 61 -18.50 -25.03 -7.54
CA GLN A 61 -18.52 -24.82 -6.09
C GLN A 61 -18.97 -23.41 -5.73
N LEU A 62 -18.45 -22.39 -6.42
CA LEU A 62 -18.72 -20.99 -6.08
C LEU A 62 -20.03 -20.47 -6.67
N SER A 63 -20.68 -21.24 -7.56
CA SER A 63 -22.07 -20.98 -7.96
C SER A 63 -23.06 -21.28 -6.83
N ARG A 64 -22.66 -22.03 -5.80
CA ARG A 64 -23.49 -22.35 -4.63
C ARG A 64 -23.33 -21.28 -3.55
N PRO A 65 -24.38 -21.01 -2.75
CA PRO A 65 -24.30 -20.09 -1.63
C PRO A 65 -23.18 -20.46 -0.65
N GLN A 66 -22.32 -19.48 -0.35
CA GLN A 66 -21.23 -19.60 0.61
C GLN A 66 -21.56 -18.81 1.87
N THR A 67 -21.36 -19.41 3.05
CA THR A 67 -21.48 -18.70 4.33
C THR A 67 -20.32 -17.71 4.51
N ASN A 68 -19.12 -18.12 4.11
CA ASN A 68 -17.91 -17.31 4.08
C ASN A 68 -17.26 -17.46 2.70
N ILE A 69 -17.09 -16.34 2.00
CA ILE A 69 -16.57 -16.31 0.63
C ILE A 69 -15.13 -16.85 0.58
N ILE A 70 -14.27 -16.44 1.52
CA ILE A 70 -12.86 -16.87 1.56
C ILE A 70 -12.75 -18.37 1.82
N GLU A 71 -13.51 -18.90 2.78
CA GLU A 71 -13.53 -20.35 3.05
C GLU A 71 -14.02 -21.14 1.84
N GLY A 72 -15.06 -20.65 1.15
CA GLY A 72 -15.54 -21.25 -0.10
C GLY A 72 -14.49 -21.25 -1.22
N MET A 73 -13.70 -20.17 -1.33
CA MET A 73 -12.59 -20.11 -2.29
C MET A 73 -11.47 -21.10 -1.93
N ILE A 74 -11.08 -21.19 -0.65
CA ILE A 74 -10.06 -22.15 -0.19
C ILE A 74 -10.52 -23.59 -0.49
N GLU A 75 -11.78 -23.91 -0.20
CA GLU A 75 -12.33 -25.25 -0.46
C GLU A 75 -12.37 -25.57 -1.96
N ALA A 76 -12.64 -24.57 -2.81
CA ALA A 76 -12.59 -24.75 -4.26
C ALA A 76 -11.17 -25.07 -4.75
N PHE A 77 -10.14 -24.41 -4.22
CA PHE A 77 -8.73 -24.73 -4.51
C PHE A 77 -8.35 -26.13 -4.02
N LYS A 78 -8.77 -26.51 -2.80
CA LYS A 78 -8.54 -27.86 -2.25
C LYS A 78 -9.21 -28.93 -3.10
N GLN A 79 -10.49 -28.74 -3.45
CA GLN A 79 -11.21 -29.69 -4.29
C GLN A 79 -10.57 -29.82 -5.68
N ALA A 80 -10.18 -28.71 -6.31
CA ALA A 80 -9.48 -28.75 -7.60
C ALA A 80 -8.20 -29.57 -7.51
N SER A 81 -7.40 -29.38 -6.45
CA SER A 81 -6.19 -30.18 -6.24
C SER A 81 -6.47 -31.66 -6.02
N ARG A 82 -7.56 -32.01 -5.32
CA ARG A 82 -7.98 -33.41 -5.13
C ARG A 82 -8.43 -34.06 -6.44
N ASP A 83 -9.18 -33.35 -7.27
CA ASP A 83 -9.68 -33.85 -8.55
C ASP A 83 -8.54 -34.03 -9.56
N ILE A 84 -7.58 -33.10 -9.58
CA ILE A 84 -6.32 -33.24 -10.34
C ILE A 84 -5.55 -34.49 -9.86
N ALA A 85 -5.37 -34.67 -8.54
CA ALA A 85 -4.68 -35.83 -8.00
C ALA A 85 -5.39 -37.17 -8.32
N ALA A 86 -6.73 -37.18 -8.29
CA ALA A 86 -7.53 -38.35 -8.67
C ALA A 86 -7.32 -38.69 -10.15
N LYS A 87 -7.37 -37.69 -11.03
CA LYS A 87 -7.16 -37.88 -12.47
C LYS A 87 -5.74 -38.37 -12.80
N LYS A 88 -4.71 -37.92 -12.07
CA LYS A 88 -3.35 -38.46 -12.16
C LYS A 88 -3.27 -39.94 -11.80
N ALA A 89 -4.05 -40.38 -10.81
CA ALA A 89 -4.07 -41.76 -10.37
C ALA A 89 -4.77 -42.68 -11.39
N GLU A 90 -5.71 -42.14 -12.16
CA GLU A 90 -6.42 -42.85 -13.23
C GLU A 90 -5.59 -42.97 -14.51
N ASP A 91 -4.88 -41.90 -14.89
CA ASP A 91 -4.15 -41.83 -16.15
C ASP A 91 -2.68 -41.46 -15.93
N LYS A 92 -1.80 -42.43 -16.19
CA LYS A 92 -0.35 -42.27 -16.02
C LYS A 92 0.26 -41.27 -17.00
N GLU A 93 -0.37 -41.03 -18.16
CA GLU A 93 0.14 -40.04 -19.12
C GLU A 93 0.01 -38.61 -18.58
N LEU A 94 -0.85 -38.41 -17.57
CA LEU A 94 -1.12 -37.13 -16.91
C LEU A 94 -0.43 -36.98 -15.56
N GLU A 95 0.48 -37.88 -15.16
CA GLU A 95 1.11 -37.89 -13.82
C GLU A 95 1.75 -36.54 -13.45
N SER A 96 2.28 -35.82 -14.45
CA SER A 96 2.95 -34.53 -14.28
C SER A 96 2.02 -33.31 -14.38
N MET A 97 0.73 -33.48 -14.66
CA MET A 97 -0.16 -32.33 -14.87
C MET A 97 -0.32 -31.50 -13.60
N ALA A 98 -0.34 -30.19 -13.70
CA ALA A 98 -0.61 -29.30 -12.59
C ALA A 98 -1.13 -27.99 -13.13
N CYS A 99 -1.60 -27.12 -12.26
CA CYS A 99 -1.93 -25.76 -12.65
C CYS A 99 -1.69 -24.79 -11.50
N VAL A 100 -1.44 -23.54 -11.87
CA VAL A 100 -1.45 -22.40 -10.97
C VAL A 100 -2.72 -21.60 -11.22
N ALA A 101 -3.21 -20.89 -10.21
CA ALA A 101 -4.45 -20.15 -10.36
C ALA A 101 -4.53 -18.94 -9.45
N THR A 102 -5.14 -17.89 -9.98
CA THR A 102 -5.55 -16.70 -9.25
C THR A 102 -7.03 -16.48 -9.47
N MET A 103 -7.77 -16.26 -8.39
CA MET A 103 -9.21 -16.05 -8.39
C MET A 103 -9.56 -14.79 -7.61
N ALA A 104 -10.54 -14.04 -8.12
CA ALA A 104 -11.17 -12.94 -7.42
C ALA A 104 -12.71 -13.07 -7.47
N ILE A 105 -13.35 -12.77 -6.35
CA ILE A 105 -14.81 -12.57 -6.27
C ILE A 105 -15.03 -11.09 -5.96
N ALA A 106 -15.61 -10.36 -6.93
CA ALA A 106 -15.95 -8.96 -6.77
C ALA A 106 -17.40 -8.81 -6.31
N ASP A 107 -17.58 -8.24 -5.12
CA ASP A 107 -18.84 -7.76 -4.59
C ASP A 107 -18.97 -6.27 -4.88
N ILE A 108 -19.45 -5.98 -6.09
CA ILE A 108 -19.61 -4.61 -6.58
C ILE A 108 -20.64 -3.88 -5.70
N GLU A 109 -21.70 -4.55 -5.24
CA GLU A 109 -22.73 -3.97 -4.38
C GLU A 109 -22.18 -3.46 -3.04
N ASN A 110 -21.23 -4.18 -2.43
CA ASN A 110 -20.61 -3.79 -1.16
C ASN A 110 -19.24 -3.11 -1.31
N ASN A 111 -18.80 -2.83 -2.56
CA ASN A 111 -17.50 -2.23 -2.88
C ASN A 111 -16.31 -3.00 -2.26
N ARG A 112 -16.31 -4.32 -2.41
CA ARG A 112 -15.22 -5.19 -1.94
C ARG A 112 -14.87 -6.24 -2.98
N PHE A 113 -13.65 -6.75 -2.91
CA PHE A 113 -13.29 -7.99 -3.56
C PHE A 113 -12.53 -8.89 -2.60
N TYR A 114 -12.64 -10.19 -2.85
CA TYR A 114 -11.92 -11.26 -2.16
C TYR A 114 -11.04 -11.95 -3.20
N TYR A 115 -9.85 -12.41 -2.80
CA TYR A 115 -8.98 -13.16 -3.69
C TYR A 115 -8.44 -14.43 -3.03
N ALA A 116 -8.14 -15.42 -3.87
CA ALA A 116 -7.41 -16.63 -3.53
C ALA A 116 -6.38 -16.92 -4.64
N HIS A 117 -5.18 -17.31 -4.26
CA HIS A 117 -4.05 -17.41 -5.18
C HIS A 117 -3.10 -18.56 -4.81
N VAL A 118 -2.65 -19.29 -5.84
CA VAL A 118 -1.59 -20.31 -5.78
C VAL A 118 -0.77 -20.22 -7.07
N GLY A 119 0.54 -20.01 -6.95
CA GLY A 119 1.49 -20.03 -8.07
C GLY A 119 1.95 -18.64 -8.51
N ASP A 120 2.04 -18.39 -9.81
CA ASP A 120 2.64 -17.17 -10.39
C ASP A 120 1.75 -16.46 -11.42
N THR A 121 0.50 -16.89 -11.57
CA THR A 121 -0.55 -16.00 -12.11
C THR A 121 -0.73 -14.79 -11.19
N ARG A 122 -1.13 -13.63 -11.74
CA ARG A 122 -1.08 -12.37 -11.00
C ARG A 122 -2.44 -11.69 -10.92
N LEU A 123 -2.69 -11.02 -9.79
CA LEU A 123 -3.81 -10.10 -9.58
C LEU A 123 -3.30 -8.68 -9.35
N TYR A 124 -3.83 -7.73 -10.10
CA TYR A 124 -3.57 -6.30 -9.96
C TYR A 124 -4.85 -5.52 -9.67
N LEU A 125 -4.72 -4.47 -8.86
CA LEU A 125 -5.73 -3.43 -8.67
C LEU A 125 -5.25 -2.13 -9.32
N LEU A 126 -6.03 -1.61 -10.26
CA LEU A 126 -5.90 -0.27 -10.80
C LEU A 126 -6.86 0.66 -10.06
N ARG A 127 -6.31 1.61 -9.31
CA ARG A 127 -7.05 2.68 -8.63
C ARG A 127 -6.33 4.01 -8.83
N ASP A 128 -7.07 5.05 -9.22
CA ASP A 128 -6.55 6.41 -9.39
C ASP A 128 -5.25 6.48 -10.22
N GLN A 129 -5.21 5.74 -11.34
CA GLN A 129 -4.05 5.61 -12.25
C GLN A 129 -2.81 4.92 -11.62
N SER A 130 -2.95 4.31 -10.45
CA SER A 130 -1.92 3.47 -9.84
C SER A 130 -2.27 2.00 -9.99
N LEU A 131 -1.39 1.24 -10.65
CA LEU A 131 -1.48 -0.22 -10.75
C LEU A 131 -0.68 -0.85 -9.60
N VAL A 132 -1.34 -1.67 -8.78
CA VAL A 132 -0.72 -2.32 -7.61
C VAL A 132 -0.90 -3.83 -7.74
N LYS A 133 0.20 -4.60 -7.66
CA LYS A 133 0.16 -6.07 -7.59
C LYS A 133 -0.37 -6.46 -6.20
N ILE A 134 -1.42 -7.26 -6.16
CA ILE A 134 -2.10 -7.71 -4.93
C ILE A 134 -1.60 -9.09 -4.53
N SER A 135 -1.51 -10.03 -5.47
CA SER A 135 -0.96 -11.37 -5.23
C SER A 135 0.56 -11.34 -5.10
N LYS A 136 1.14 -12.36 -4.46
CA LYS A 136 2.59 -12.58 -4.42
C LYS A 136 2.94 -13.86 -5.14
N ASP A 137 3.94 -13.78 -6.00
CA ASP A 137 4.32 -14.92 -6.82
C ASP A 137 4.92 -16.02 -5.92
N HIS A 138 4.37 -17.22 -5.99
CA HIS A 138 4.87 -18.39 -5.26
C HIS A 138 6.03 -19.04 -6.01
N SER A 139 7.01 -18.24 -6.41
CA SER A 139 8.25 -18.63 -7.09
C SER A 139 9.47 -18.07 -6.34
N PHE A 140 10.65 -18.67 -6.54
CA PHE A 140 11.87 -18.16 -5.92
C PHE A 140 12.19 -16.74 -6.38
N VAL A 141 12.06 -16.48 -7.68
CA VAL A 141 12.34 -15.18 -8.29
C VAL A 141 11.29 -14.15 -7.90
N GLY A 142 10.02 -14.54 -7.89
CA GLY A 142 8.91 -13.71 -7.45
C GLY A 142 9.08 -13.23 -6.01
N PHE A 143 9.51 -14.11 -5.10
CA PHE A 143 9.84 -13.70 -3.72
C PHE A 143 10.97 -12.66 -3.67
N LEU A 144 12.00 -12.79 -4.51
CA LEU A 144 13.09 -11.82 -4.56
C LEU A 144 12.63 -10.47 -5.13
N GLU A 145 11.78 -10.49 -6.15
CA GLU A 145 11.14 -9.29 -6.71
C GLU A 145 10.25 -8.60 -5.66
N ASP A 146 9.32 -9.33 -5.05
CA ASP A 146 8.36 -8.81 -4.06
C ASP A 146 9.06 -8.26 -2.80
N SER A 147 10.23 -8.81 -2.45
CA SER A 147 11.05 -8.32 -1.33
C SER A 147 12.01 -7.18 -1.70
N GLY A 148 12.02 -6.73 -2.97
CA GLY A 148 12.88 -5.68 -3.48
C GLY A 148 14.36 -6.07 -3.60
N ARG A 149 14.67 -7.38 -3.53
CA ARG A 149 16.03 -7.93 -3.73
C ARG A 149 16.39 -8.02 -5.21
N LEU A 150 15.39 -8.16 -6.08
CA LEU A 150 15.52 -8.04 -7.52
C LEU A 150 14.61 -6.91 -8.02
N THR A 151 15.09 -6.18 -9.02
CA THR A 151 14.22 -5.33 -9.84
C THR A 151 13.40 -6.20 -10.78
N GLU A 152 12.28 -5.68 -11.30
CA GLU A 152 11.46 -6.33 -12.33
C GLU A 152 12.32 -6.81 -13.51
N ASP A 153 13.16 -5.92 -14.07
CA ASP A 153 14.12 -6.27 -15.14
C ASP A 153 15.09 -7.40 -14.76
N ALA A 154 15.56 -7.45 -13.52
CA ALA A 154 16.50 -8.46 -13.07
C ALA A 154 15.81 -9.81 -12.81
N ALA A 155 14.56 -9.78 -12.31
CA ALA A 155 13.71 -10.95 -12.15
C ALA A 155 13.44 -11.61 -13.52
N MET A 156 13.12 -10.81 -14.54
CA MET A 156 12.88 -11.26 -15.91
C MET A 156 14.07 -11.97 -16.55
N ASN A 157 15.29 -11.55 -16.22
CA ASN A 157 16.53 -12.14 -16.74
C ASN A 157 17.10 -13.26 -15.84
N HIS A 158 16.41 -13.62 -14.76
CA HIS A 158 16.91 -14.59 -13.80
C HIS A 158 16.83 -16.03 -14.35
N PRO A 159 17.89 -16.86 -14.19
CA PRO A 159 17.92 -18.23 -14.74
C PRO A 159 16.83 -19.15 -14.16
N LYS A 160 16.35 -18.84 -12.95
CA LYS A 160 15.31 -19.60 -12.23
C LYS A 160 13.91 -18.96 -12.32
N ARG A 161 13.67 -18.06 -13.29
CA ARG A 161 12.39 -17.32 -13.34
C ARG A 161 11.17 -18.25 -13.48
N ASN A 162 11.32 -19.36 -14.20
CA ASN A 162 10.26 -20.36 -14.42
C ASN A 162 10.12 -21.40 -13.27
N GLU A 163 10.76 -21.20 -12.11
CA GLU A 163 10.67 -22.17 -10.99
C GLU A 163 9.50 -21.82 -10.05
N ILE A 164 8.41 -22.59 -10.12
CA ILE A 164 7.22 -22.45 -9.27
C ILE A 164 7.34 -23.34 -8.02
N ASN A 165 7.07 -22.76 -6.85
CA ASN A 165 7.12 -23.47 -5.56
C ASN A 165 5.76 -24.05 -5.13
N LYS A 166 4.65 -23.46 -5.56
CA LYS A 166 3.28 -23.92 -5.23
C LYS A 166 2.43 -24.00 -6.48
N ALA A 167 1.84 -25.17 -6.72
CA ALA A 167 0.87 -25.42 -7.77
C ALA A 167 -0.14 -26.48 -7.31
N LEU A 168 -1.32 -26.47 -7.90
CA LEU A 168 -2.34 -27.50 -7.71
C LEU A 168 -1.90 -28.79 -8.41
N GLY A 169 -1.95 -29.91 -7.70
CA GLY A 169 -1.50 -31.21 -8.21
C GLY A 169 -0.01 -31.55 -8.00
N PHE A 170 0.81 -30.67 -7.41
CA PHE A 170 2.21 -30.99 -7.07
C PHE A 170 2.34 -31.86 -5.81
N SER A 171 1.56 -31.57 -4.77
CA SER A 171 1.61 -32.30 -3.50
C SER A 171 0.32 -32.13 -2.70
N ASN A 172 0.12 -32.99 -1.70
CA ASN A 172 -1.00 -32.86 -0.76
C ASN A 172 -0.79 -31.77 0.31
N GLN A 173 0.22 -30.89 0.15
CA GLN A 173 0.49 -29.82 1.12
C GLN A 173 -0.71 -28.89 1.31
N ILE A 174 -1.50 -28.65 0.25
CA ILE A 174 -2.72 -27.85 0.29
C ILE A 174 -3.75 -28.33 1.33
N GLU A 175 -3.73 -29.62 1.71
CA GLU A 175 -4.64 -30.18 2.72
C GLU A 175 -4.17 -29.92 4.16
N THR A 176 -2.88 -29.65 4.36
CA THR A 176 -2.25 -29.60 5.70
C THR A 176 -1.63 -28.25 6.05
N ASP A 177 -1.31 -27.43 5.06
CA ASP A 177 -0.76 -26.09 5.22
C ASP A 177 -1.85 -25.06 4.94
N ASP A 178 -2.38 -24.45 6.00
CA ASP A 178 -3.39 -23.38 5.90
C ASP A 178 -2.88 -22.14 5.16
N SER A 179 -1.56 -21.98 5.02
CA SER A 179 -0.92 -20.90 4.26
C SER A 179 -0.65 -21.26 2.80
N PHE A 180 -1.03 -22.47 2.36
CA PHE A 180 -0.80 -22.91 0.98
C PHE A 180 -1.52 -22.01 -0.02
N VAL A 181 -2.81 -21.76 0.22
CA VAL A 181 -3.64 -20.83 -0.56
C VAL A 181 -3.51 -19.43 0.05
N GLU A 182 -2.91 -18.51 -0.69
CA GLU A 182 -2.87 -17.10 -0.30
C GLU A 182 -4.26 -16.49 -0.48
N THR A 183 -4.77 -15.81 0.54
CA THR A 183 -6.10 -15.20 0.50
C THR A 183 -6.10 -13.79 1.10
N GLY A 184 -7.09 -13.00 0.70
CA GLY A 184 -7.34 -11.72 1.33
C GLY A 184 -8.58 -11.02 0.81
N GLU A 185 -8.88 -9.88 1.41
CA GLU A 185 -9.96 -8.99 0.99
C GLU A 185 -9.44 -7.54 0.89
N SER A 186 -10.04 -6.76 0.00
CA SER A 186 -9.71 -5.35 -0.16
C SER A 186 -10.93 -4.56 -0.66
N PRO A 187 -11.03 -3.25 -0.37
CA PRO A 187 -12.02 -2.39 -1.01
C PRO A 187 -11.92 -2.46 -2.54
N PHE A 188 -13.06 -2.54 -3.21
CA PHE A 188 -13.24 -2.42 -4.66
C PHE A 188 -14.16 -1.23 -4.92
N LEU A 189 -13.59 -0.04 -5.00
CA LEU A 189 -14.32 1.23 -5.02
C LEU A 189 -14.80 1.58 -6.44
N PRO A 190 -15.82 2.45 -6.57
CA PRO A 190 -16.30 2.93 -7.86
C PRO A 190 -15.18 3.43 -8.79
N GLY A 191 -15.12 2.87 -9.99
CA GLY A 191 -14.09 3.16 -10.99
C GLY A 191 -12.74 2.46 -10.80
N ASP A 192 -12.64 1.52 -9.86
CA ASP A 192 -11.51 0.58 -9.78
C ASP A 192 -11.61 -0.47 -10.88
N LEU A 193 -10.46 -1.02 -11.27
CA LEU A 193 -10.36 -2.14 -12.20
C LEU A 193 -9.43 -3.21 -11.63
N LEU A 194 -9.87 -4.47 -11.63
CA LEU A 194 -9.03 -5.64 -11.39
C LEU A 194 -8.53 -6.19 -12.71
N LEU A 195 -7.26 -6.57 -12.75
CA LEU A 195 -6.66 -7.37 -13.81
C LEU A 195 -6.14 -8.66 -13.18
N LEU A 196 -6.62 -9.80 -13.65
CA LEU A 196 -6.01 -11.11 -13.43
C LEU A 196 -5.31 -11.52 -14.73
N CYS A 197 -4.10 -12.06 -14.65
CA CYS A 197 -3.36 -12.50 -15.84
C CYS A 197 -2.41 -13.67 -15.57
N SER A 198 -2.10 -14.44 -16.62
CA SER A 198 -0.99 -15.40 -16.62
C SER A 198 0.35 -14.70 -16.81
N ASP A 199 1.44 -15.44 -16.57
CA ASP A 199 2.80 -14.95 -16.71
C ASP A 199 3.10 -14.53 -18.16
N GLY A 200 2.48 -15.16 -19.16
CA GLY A 200 2.66 -14.81 -20.57
C GLY A 200 2.30 -13.36 -20.93
N LEU A 201 1.51 -12.66 -20.09
CA LEU A 201 1.39 -11.20 -20.18
C LEU A 201 2.59 -10.50 -19.55
N THR A 202 2.83 -10.76 -18.26
CA THR A 202 3.79 -9.98 -17.45
C THR A 202 5.25 -10.27 -17.78
N ASP A 203 5.53 -11.39 -18.42
CA ASP A 203 6.86 -11.73 -18.92
C ASP A 203 7.26 -10.92 -20.16
N LEU A 204 6.28 -10.34 -20.85
CA LEU A 204 6.48 -9.66 -22.13
C LEU A 204 6.04 -8.19 -22.10
N VAL A 205 5.20 -7.81 -21.14
CA VAL A 205 4.71 -6.44 -20.98
C VAL A 205 4.94 -6.02 -19.53
N ASP A 206 5.76 -4.98 -19.37
CA ASP A 206 6.06 -4.42 -18.06
C ASP A 206 4.85 -3.71 -17.44
N LYS A 207 4.97 -3.39 -16.16
CA LYS A 207 3.94 -2.68 -15.40
C LYS A 207 3.49 -1.36 -16.06
N GLU A 208 4.41 -0.60 -16.66
CA GLU A 208 4.08 0.68 -17.31
C GLU A 208 3.25 0.48 -18.57
N GLY A 209 3.60 -0.51 -19.40
CA GLY A 209 2.86 -0.92 -20.58
C GLY A 209 1.44 -1.37 -20.23
N ILE A 210 1.30 -2.25 -19.23
CA ILE A 210 -0.01 -2.70 -18.74
C ILE A 210 -0.85 -1.50 -18.27
N LEU A 211 -0.27 -0.61 -17.45
CA LEU A 211 -0.96 0.60 -16.97
C LEU A 211 -1.43 1.50 -18.12
N SER A 212 -0.59 1.70 -19.14
CA SER A 212 -0.92 2.54 -20.29
C SER A 212 -2.14 2.00 -21.05
N ILE A 213 -2.27 0.68 -21.19
CA ILE A 213 -3.40 0.03 -21.87
C ILE A 213 -4.65 0.08 -20.99
N LEU A 214 -4.53 -0.23 -19.70
CA LEU A 214 -5.68 -0.24 -18.79
C LEU A 214 -6.30 1.14 -18.57
N THR A 215 -5.53 2.21 -18.76
CA THR A 215 -5.99 3.61 -18.63
C THR A 215 -6.58 4.20 -19.91
N LEU A 216 -6.57 3.46 -21.03
CA LEU A 216 -7.24 3.87 -22.26
C LEU A 216 -8.74 4.09 -22.03
N ASN A 217 -9.30 5.09 -22.70
CA ASN A 217 -10.74 5.28 -22.78
C ASN A 217 -11.34 4.32 -23.82
N ALA A 218 -11.35 3.04 -23.47
CA ALA A 218 -11.79 1.93 -24.31
C ALA A 218 -12.61 0.93 -23.48
N SER A 219 -13.37 0.08 -24.16
CA SER A 219 -14.11 -1.02 -23.52
C SER A 219 -13.17 -2.04 -22.87
N LEU A 220 -13.68 -2.85 -21.93
CA LEU A 220 -12.90 -3.94 -21.33
C LEU A 220 -12.41 -4.94 -22.39
N GLN A 221 -13.25 -5.22 -23.39
CA GLN A 221 -12.88 -6.08 -24.51
C GLN A 221 -11.70 -5.53 -25.31
N GLU A 222 -11.71 -4.24 -25.62
CA GLU A 222 -10.59 -3.60 -26.33
C GLU A 222 -9.33 -3.62 -25.48
N LYS A 223 -9.42 -3.31 -24.18
CA LYS A 223 -8.26 -3.36 -23.27
C LYS A 223 -7.66 -4.77 -23.20
N ALA A 224 -8.49 -5.79 -23.03
CA ALA A 224 -8.04 -7.19 -23.00
C ALA A 224 -7.33 -7.58 -24.32
N ARG A 225 -7.92 -7.19 -25.46
CA ARG A 225 -7.32 -7.42 -26.77
C ARG A 225 -5.97 -6.73 -26.92
N GLU A 226 -5.86 -5.48 -26.50
CA GLU A 226 -4.60 -4.72 -26.57
C GLU A 226 -3.52 -5.29 -25.64
N LEU A 227 -3.88 -5.79 -24.45
CA LEU A 227 -2.94 -6.49 -23.55
C LEU A 227 -2.37 -7.75 -24.22
N ILE A 228 -3.24 -8.60 -24.78
CA ILE A 228 -2.82 -9.81 -25.50
C ILE A 228 -1.99 -9.45 -26.74
N ALA A 229 -2.40 -8.42 -27.49
CA ALA A 229 -1.68 -7.96 -28.67
C ALA A 229 -0.27 -7.44 -28.29
N ALA A 230 -0.14 -6.69 -27.20
CA ALA A 230 1.14 -6.21 -26.70
C ALA A 230 2.09 -7.37 -26.36
N ALA A 231 1.62 -8.37 -25.60
CA ALA A 231 2.41 -9.57 -25.28
C ALA A 231 2.84 -10.32 -26.55
N ASN A 232 1.91 -10.50 -27.49
CA ASN A 232 2.18 -11.17 -28.77
C ASN A 232 3.17 -10.40 -29.66
N ASN A 233 3.10 -9.07 -29.67
CA ASN A 233 4.04 -8.21 -30.42
C ASN A 233 5.44 -8.21 -29.80
N ASN A 234 5.53 -8.41 -28.47
CA ASN A 234 6.80 -8.54 -27.74
C ASN A 234 7.37 -9.97 -27.77
N GLY A 235 6.73 -10.89 -28.49
CA GLY A 235 7.27 -12.19 -28.84
C GLY A 235 6.29 -13.35 -28.72
N GLY A 236 5.21 -13.20 -27.92
CA GLY A 236 4.19 -14.24 -27.72
C GLY A 236 4.76 -15.62 -27.39
N ARG A 237 5.69 -15.65 -26.42
CA ARG A 237 6.49 -16.84 -26.08
C ARG A 237 5.69 -17.89 -25.31
N ASP A 238 4.63 -17.47 -24.63
CA ASP A 238 3.74 -18.34 -23.88
C ASP A 238 2.26 -18.07 -24.17
N ASN A 239 1.40 -18.89 -23.59
CA ASN A 239 -0.04 -18.63 -23.52
C ASN A 239 -0.29 -17.33 -22.75
N VAL A 240 -1.28 -16.54 -23.20
CA VAL A 240 -1.57 -15.23 -22.60
C VAL A 240 -3.04 -15.15 -22.28
N THR A 241 -3.35 -15.03 -21.00
CA THR A 241 -4.71 -14.95 -20.49
C THR A 241 -4.90 -13.74 -19.61
N VAL A 242 -6.02 -13.04 -19.82
CA VAL A 242 -6.38 -11.85 -19.06
C VAL A 242 -7.86 -11.87 -18.69
N VAL A 243 -8.18 -11.49 -17.46
CA VAL A 243 -9.55 -11.22 -17.00
C VAL A 243 -9.61 -9.86 -16.34
N LEU A 244 -10.52 -9.02 -16.81
CA LEU A 244 -10.77 -7.69 -16.30
C LEU A 244 -12.10 -7.66 -15.56
N VAL A 245 -12.14 -6.99 -14.40
CA VAL A 245 -13.38 -6.67 -13.68
C VAL A 245 -13.38 -5.20 -13.32
N TYR A 246 -14.43 -4.47 -13.65
CA TYR A 246 -14.55 -3.04 -13.44
C TYR A 246 -15.69 -2.73 -12.48
N ASN A 247 -15.45 -1.87 -11.48
CA ASN A 247 -16.52 -1.34 -10.66
C ASN A 247 -17.19 -0.18 -11.40
N ASP A 248 -18.30 -0.47 -12.06
CA ASP A 248 -19.08 0.46 -12.89
C ASP A 248 -20.03 1.36 -12.10
N LYS A 249 -20.02 1.29 -10.76
CA LYS A 249 -20.81 2.20 -9.93
C LYS A 249 -20.40 3.66 -10.18
N PRO A 250 -21.36 4.59 -10.09
CA PRO A 250 -21.03 6.01 -10.14
C PRO A 250 -20.13 6.38 -8.95
N ARG A 251 -19.03 7.08 -9.23
CA ARG A 251 -18.20 7.68 -8.18
C ARG A 251 -19.02 8.72 -7.44
N HIS A 252 -19.35 8.45 -6.17
CA HIS A 252 -19.84 9.49 -5.27
C HIS A 252 -18.66 10.38 -4.89
N GLN A 253 -18.48 11.49 -5.61
CA GLN A 253 -17.64 12.57 -5.10
C GLN A 253 -18.34 13.14 -3.87
N PRO A 254 -17.69 13.16 -2.68
CA PRO A 254 -18.18 13.96 -1.58
C PRO A 254 -18.34 15.39 -2.08
N GLN A 255 -19.55 15.96 -2.00
CA GLN A 255 -19.69 17.39 -2.24
C GLN A 255 -18.79 18.10 -1.24
N VAL A 256 -17.81 18.86 -1.74
CA VAL A 256 -17.08 19.82 -0.92
C VAL A 256 -18.10 20.86 -0.49
N VAL A 257 -18.73 20.64 0.67
CA VAL A 257 -19.54 21.68 1.31
C VAL A 257 -18.53 22.72 1.76
N ALA A 258 -18.45 23.82 1.00
CA ALA A 258 -17.70 24.99 1.43
C ALA A 258 -18.14 25.34 2.87
N PRO A 259 -17.22 25.67 3.78
CA PRO A 259 -17.58 25.99 5.16
C PRO A 259 -18.64 27.08 5.15
N ILE A 260 -19.82 26.78 5.73
CA ILE A 260 -20.86 27.77 5.96
C ILE A 260 -20.21 28.86 6.80
N THR A 261 -20.02 30.03 6.20
CA THR A 261 -19.60 31.22 6.92
C THR A 261 -20.80 31.64 7.76
N ASN A 262 -20.91 31.11 8.97
CA ASN A 262 -21.88 31.58 9.95
C ASN A 262 -21.55 33.04 10.22
N GLN A 263 -22.26 33.96 9.57
CA GLN A 263 -22.37 35.32 10.07
C GLN A 263 -23.07 35.21 11.42
N VAL A 264 -22.29 35.41 12.47
CA VAL A 264 -22.78 35.54 13.84
C VAL A 264 -23.77 36.70 13.85
N LYS A 265 -25.06 36.36 13.83
CA LYS A 265 -26.14 37.28 14.14
C LYS A 265 -26.02 37.60 15.63
N LYS A 266 -25.66 38.83 15.92
CA LYS A 266 -25.57 39.37 17.27
C LYS A 266 -26.99 39.40 17.84
N GLU A 267 -27.34 38.45 18.69
CA GLU A 267 -28.58 38.49 19.48
C GLU A 267 -28.36 39.44 20.67
N GLU A 268 -29.22 40.44 20.76
CA GLU A 268 -29.36 41.31 21.93
C GLU A 268 -30.37 40.66 22.91
N PRO A 269 -30.20 40.82 24.23
CA PRO A 269 -31.04 40.15 25.23
C PRO A 269 -32.31 40.94 25.53
N GLU A 270 -33.46 40.27 25.57
CA GLU A 270 -34.68 40.75 26.23
C GLU A 270 -34.65 40.39 27.72
N GLU A 271 -34.90 41.36 28.61
CA GLU A 271 -36.13 41.34 29.43
C GLU A 271 -36.36 42.61 30.28
N SER A 272 -37.63 43.03 30.29
CA SER A 272 -38.42 43.55 31.42
C SER A 272 -38.70 45.07 31.60
N LYS A 273 -39.97 45.38 31.26
CA LYS A 273 -41.01 46.15 32.02
C LYS A 273 -41.04 47.69 32.03
N GLU A 274 -42.10 48.17 31.36
CA GLU A 274 -43.19 49.04 31.88
C GLU A 274 -42.89 50.51 32.26
N ARG A 275 -43.36 51.47 31.43
CA ARG A 275 -44.41 52.49 31.75
C ARG A 275 -44.41 53.69 30.78
N THR A 276 -45.62 53.94 30.28
CA THR A 276 -46.33 55.17 29.87
C THR A 276 -45.62 56.51 29.61
N ASN A 277 -46.10 57.14 28.53
CA ASN A 277 -46.38 58.57 28.27
C ASN A 277 -45.50 59.38 27.29
N GLN A 278 -46.21 59.82 26.24
CA GLN A 278 -46.30 61.17 25.66
C GLN A 278 -45.22 61.69 24.68
N GLU A 279 -45.73 61.87 23.46
CA GLU A 279 -45.75 63.09 22.62
C GLU A 279 -44.43 63.71 22.12
N ASP A 280 -44.36 63.68 20.78
CA ASP A 280 -44.09 64.79 19.86
C ASP A 280 -42.76 65.56 19.96
N ILE A 281 -42.03 65.57 18.85
CA ILE A 281 -41.96 66.69 17.88
C ILE A 281 -40.75 66.46 16.94
N LYS A 282 -41.07 66.27 15.66
CA LYS A 282 -40.24 66.40 14.42
C LYS A 282 -39.61 67.81 14.32
N PRO A 283 -38.84 68.20 13.28
CA PRO A 283 -38.10 67.46 12.25
C PRO A 283 -36.71 68.10 11.94
N SER A 284 -36.13 67.70 10.80
CA SER A 284 -35.52 68.62 9.80
C SER A 284 -34.02 68.91 9.96
N THR A 285 -33.15 68.94 8.94
CA THR A 285 -33.22 68.66 7.49
C THR A 285 -31.80 68.79 6.92
N THR A 286 -31.60 68.17 5.73
CA THR A 286 -30.74 68.60 4.59
C THR A 286 -29.21 68.71 4.70
N LYS A 287 -28.53 67.84 3.93
CA LYS A 287 -27.78 68.05 2.64
C LYS A 287 -26.84 69.29 2.53
N PRO A 288 -25.88 69.36 1.57
CA PRO A 288 -25.34 68.35 0.63
C PRO A 288 -23.78 68.36 0.51
N ASP A 289 -23.28 67.42 -0.29
CA ASP A 289 -21.93 67.30 -0.88
C ASP A 289 -21.46 68.60 -1.62
N PRO A 290 -20.15 68.91 -1.72
CA PRO A 290 -19.47 68.60 -2.99
C PRO A 290 -17.93 68.31 -2.96
N GLN A 291 -17.54 67.58 -4.00
CA GLN A 291 -16.26 67.28 -4.66
C GLN A 291 -14.97 68.15 -4.50
N MET A 292 -13.86 67.40 -4.64
CA MET A 292 -12.52 67.68 -5.22
C MET A 292 -11.48 68.53 -4.46
N ARG A 293 -10.31 67.91 -4.17
CA ARG A 293 -8.98 68.30 -4.73
C ARG A 293 -7.83 67.37 -4.28
N LYS A 294 -6.91 67.08 -5.21
CA LYS A 294 -5.58 66.47 -4.98
C LYS A 294 -4.65 67.46 -4.27
N SER A 295 -3.86 67.00 -3.31
CA SER A 295 -2.58 67.62 -2.93
C SER A 295 -1.70 66.59 -2.21
N GLY A 296 -0.42 66.54 -2.61
CA GLY A 296 0.55 65.55 -2.15
C GLY A 296 0.98 65.71 -0.71
N ASN A 297 1.35 64.59 -0.08
CA ASN A 297 2.02 64.56 1.21
C ASN A 297 3.36 63.84 1.06
N SER A 298 4.40 64.63 0.77
CA SER A 298 5.82 64.25 0.90
C SER A 298 6.28 64.06 2.36
N GLY A 299 5.37 64.12 3.34
CA GLY A 299 5.64 63.78 4.73
C GLY A 299 5.44 62.31 5.08
N LEU A 300 4.58 61.59 4.33
CA LEU A 300 4.23 60.20 4.69
C LEU A 300 5.39 59.22 4.40
N THR A 301 6.19 59.48 3.37
CA THR A 301 7.35 58.64 3.02
C THR A 301 8.51 58.81 3.99
N VAL A 302 8.69 60.00 4.58
CA VAL A 302 9.70 60.24 5.63
C VAL A 302 9.27 59.61 6.95
N ILE A 303 7.98 59.70 7.30
CA ILE A 303 7.44 59.04 8.50
C ILE A 303 7.48 57.51 8.35
N LEU A 304 7.19 56.97 7.17
CA LEU A 304 7.27 55.53 6.90
C LEU A 304 8.72 55.03 6.90
N GLY A 305 9.67 55.83 6.40
CA GLY A 305 11.10 55.53 6.49
C GLY A 305 11.63 55.51 7.93
N LEU A 306 11.19 56.47 8.76
CA LEU A 306 11.51 56.52 10.19
C LEU A 306 10.86 55.36 10.97
N LEU A 307 9.62 54.99 10.64
CA LEU A 307 8.95 53.82 11.22
C LEU A 307 9.65 52.52 10.82
N CYS A 308 10.09 52.37 9.58
CA CYS A 308 10.85 51.20 9.14
C CYS A 308 12.22 51.12 9.82
N LEU A 309 12.91 52.25 10.05
CA LEU A 309 14.17 52.28 10.79
C LEU A 309 13.98 52.00 12.28
N LEU A 310 12.88 52.47 12.88
CA LEU A 310 12.50 52.10 14.25
C LEU A 310 12.13 50.63 14.36
N PHE A 311 11.48 50.06 13.34
CA PHE A 311 11.14 48.64 13.31
C PHE A 311 12.39 47.78 13.11
N LEU A 312 13.32 48.16 12.22
CA LEU A 312 14.62 47.51 12.07
C LEU A 312 15.49 47.64 13.33
N GLY A 313 15.49 48.81 13.95
CA GLY A 313 16.20 49.04 15.22
C GLY A 313 15.60 48.20 16.35
N SER A 314 14.27 48.08 16.40
CA SER A 314 13.56 47.24 17.36
C SER A 314 13.81 45.75 17.12
N THR A 315 13.84 45.27 15.88
CA THR A 315 14.15 43.87 15.57
C THR A 315 15.61 43.54 15.82
N VAL A 316 16.54 44.44 15.51
CA VAL A 316 17.97 44.28 15.86
C VAL A 316 18.15 44.34 17.37
N TRP A 317 17.45 45.22 18.08
CA TRP A 317 17.50 45.30 19.53
C TRP A 317 16.87 44.08 20.21
N LEU A 318 15.77 43.54 19.68
CA LEU A 318 15.18 42.27 20.15
C LEU A 318 16.07 41.07 19.81
N PHE A 319 16.78 41.11 18.68
CA PHE A 319 17.80 40.10 18.34
C PHE A 319 19.03 40.19 19.26
N MET A 320 19.42 41.41 19.65
CA MET A 320 20.53 41.65 20.59
C MET A 320 20.15 41.40 22.05
N LYS A 321 18.88 41.61 22.45
CA LYS A 321 18.36 41.25 23.78
C LYS A 321 17.89 39.80 23.88
N GLY A 322 17.67 39.12 22.75
CA GLY A 322 17.23 37.73 22.66
C GLY A 322 18.34 36.69 22.76
N GLN A 323 19.59 37.11 22.97
CA GLN A 323 20.67 36.19 23.33
C GLN A 323 20.94 36.28 24.84
N PRO A 324 20.35 35.40 25.67
CA PRO A 324 21.03 35.05 26.90
C PRO A 324 22.40 34.50 26.47
N ALA A 325 23.45 35.08 27.04
CA ALA A 325 24.82 34.65 26.81
C ALA A 325 24.90 33.13 26.94
N VAL A 326 25.14 32.45 25.81
CA VAL A 326 25.64 31.08 25.84
C VAL A 326 26.99 31.20 26.52
N LYS A 327 27.01 30.96 27.84
CA LYS A 327 28.24 30.53 28.51
C LYS A 327 28.76 29.39 27.66
N VAL A 328 29.96 29.56 27.11
CA VAL A 328 30.78 28.45 26.67
C VAL A 328 31.12 27.68 27.95
N THR A 329 30.16 26.89 28.42
CA THR A 329 30.43 25.76 29.27
C THR A 329 31.31 24.85 28.43
N LYS A 330 32.52 24.58 28.94
CA LYS A 330 33.27 23.34 28.66
C LYS A 330 32.27 22.22 28.37
N PRO A 331 32.57 21.30 27.43
CA PRO A 331 31.61 20.28 26.99
C PRO A 331 30.92 19.73 28.22
N VAL A 332 29.64 20.08 28.37
CA VAL A 332 28.83 19.54 29.43
C VAL A 332 28.70 18.10 28.98
N ALA A 333 29.47 17.23 29.63
CA ALA A 333 29.30 15.79 29.52
C ALA A 333 27.81 15.51 29.51
N ASP A 334 27.37 14.68 28.55
CA ASP A 334 26.04 14.12 28.49
C ASP A 334 25.47 14.00 29.90
N THR A 335 24.50 14.83 30.25
CA THR A 335 23.49 14.38 31.20
C THR A 335 22.67 13.38 30.42
N ALA A 336 23.26 12.19 30.20
CA ALA A 336 22.56 11.03 29.73
C ALA A 336 21.32 10.91 30.62
N LYS A 337 20.13 11.03 30.02
CA LYS A 337 18.94 10.49 30.67
C LYS A 337 19.33 9.10 31.16
N LEU A 338 19.10 8.82 32.43
CA LEU A 338 19.61 7.62 33.07
C LEU A 338 18.87 6.40 32.49
N ARG A 339 19.30 5.93 31.31
CA ARG A 339 18.77 4.72 30.68
C ARG A 339 19.01 3.58 31.64
N ASN A 340 18.00 2.74 31.83
CA ASN A 340 18.19 1.58 32.69
C ASN A 340 19.17 0.59 32.06
N SER A 341 19.79 -0.26 32.88
CA SER A 341 20.84 -1.16 32.42
C SER A 341 20.41 -2.15 31.33
N ASN A 342 19.11 -2.44 31.20
CA ASN A 342 18.61 -3.35 30.16
C ASN A 342 18.35 -2.62 28.85
N GLU A 343 17.86 -1.38 28.91
CA GLU A 343 17.70 -0.48 27.76
C GLU A 343 19.05 -0.14 27.13
N VAL A 344 20.08 0.15 27.94
CA VAL A 344 21.45 0.38 27.45
C VAL A 344 21.98 -0.85 26.74
N LYS A 345 21.88 -2.04 27.36
CA LYS A 345 22.30 -3.30 26.72
C LYS A 345 21.59 -3.57 25.41
N LEU A 346 20.31 -3.19 25.31
CA LEU A 346 19.53 -3.39 24.09
C LEU A 346 19.97 -2.43 22.99
N GLN A 347 20.19 -1.15 23.31
CA GLN A 347 20.74 -0.18 22.36
C GLN A 347 22.15 -0.60 21.91
N ASP A 348 23.03 -0.99 22.84
CA ASP A 348 24.38 -1.45 22.52
C ASP A 348 24.36 -2.69 21.62
N ALA A 349 23.42 -3.61 21.83
CA ALA A 349 23.26 -4.79 20.98
C ALA A 349 22.81 -4.42 19.57
N ILE A 350 21.97 -3.40 19.42
CA ILE A 350 21.56 -2.86 18.11
C ILE A 350 22.76 -2.18 17.45
N ASP A 351 23.43 -1.26 18.14
CA ASP A 351 24.51 -0.43 17.59
C ASP A 351 25.76 -1.24 17.23
N ALA A 352 26.12 -2.24 18.04
CA ALA A 352 27.30 -3.07 17.82
C ALA A 352 27.09 -4.16 16.75
N PHE A 353 25.84 -4.41 16.33
CA PHE A 353 25.54 -5.43 15.35
C PHE A 353 25.97 -5.00 13.94
N LYS A 354 26.67 -5.89 13.23
CA LYS A 354 27.23 -5.64 11.88
C LYS A 354 26.68 -6.58 10.80
N GLY A 355 25.74 -7.46 11.16
CA GLY A 355 25.08 -8.36 10.22
C GLY A 355 23.70 -7.84 9.83
N ASP A 356 22.93 -8.70 9.16
CA ASP A 356 21.58 -8.35 8.75
C ASP A 356 20.53 -8.82 9.77
N THR A 357 20.71 -9.92 10.50
CA THR A 357 19.71 -10.45 11.44
C THR A 357 20.16 -10.48 12.90
N LEU A 358 19.59 -9.59 13.72
CA LEU A 358 19.79 -9.55 15.16
C LEU A 358 18.70 -10.37 15.86
N VAL A 359 19.09 -11.46 16.52
CA VAL A 359 18.17 -12.29 17.29
C VAL A 359 18.26 -11.96 18.78
N LEU A 360 17.18 -11.49 19.38
CA LEU A 360 17.05 -11.21 20.80
C LEU A 360 16.23 -12.30 21.49
N THR A 361 16.61 -12.71 22.70
CA THR A 361 15.86 -13.70 23.48
C THR A 361 15.35 -13.10 24.78
N ASP A 362 14.14 -13.47 25.19
CA ASP A 362 13.57 -13.07 26.48
C ASP A 362 14.39 -13.53 27.69
N THR A 363 15.18 -14.60 27.54
CA THR A 363 16.15 -15.07 28.55
C THR A 363 17.35 -14.15 28.73
N ALA A 364 17.73 -13.38 27.70
CA ALA A 364 18.90 -12.48 27.75
C ALA A 364 18.58 -11.12 28.36
N PHE A 365 17.30 -10.75 28.46
CA PHE A 365 16.84 -9.44 28.94
C PHE A 365 15.72 -9.60 29.97
N LYS A 366 15.79 -8.90 31.10
CA LYS A 366 14.70 -8.91 32.09
C LYS A 366 13.44 -8.29 31.47
N GLN A 367 12.39 -9.10 31.32
CA GLN A 367 11.12 -8.69 30.73
C GLN A 367 10.15 -8.10 31.78
N PRO A 368 9.31 -7.11 31.40
CA PRO A 368 9.38 -6.32 30.17
C PRO A 368 10.61 -5.39 30.19
N VAL A 369 11.18 -5.12 29.02
CA VAL A 369 12.24 -4.11 28.88
C VAL A 369 11.57 -2.74 28.92
N LEU A 370 11.73 -2.05 30.05
CA LEU A 370 11.22 -0.69 30.23
C LEU A 370 12.06 0.28 29.40
N LEU A 371 11.41 1.14 28.62
CA LEU A 371 12.07 2.20 27.85
C LEU A 371 11.84 3.55 28.50
N THR A 372 12.96 4.20 28.87
CA THR A 372 12.99 5.57 29.39
C THR A 372 13.39 6.58 28.32
N ASP A 373 13.86 6.10 27.17
CA ASP A 373 14.24 6.88 26.01
C ASP A 373 14.00 6.10 24.70
N THR A 374 14.16 6.76 23.55
CA THR A 374 13.94 6.13 22.24
C THR A 374 15.09 5.18 21.89
N LEU A 375 14.76 4.00 21.38
CA LEU A 375 15.73 3.11 20.74
C LEU A 375 15.93 3.53 19.28
N HIS A 376 17.16 3.86 18.91
CA HIS A 376 17.49 4.31 17.56
C HIS A 376 18.04 3.14 16.73
N ILE A 377 17.58 3.04 15.47
CA ILE A 377 18.11 2.07 14.50
C ILE A 377 18.65 2.84 13.30
N ASP A 378 19.98 2.98 13.22
CA ASP A 378 20.67 3.75 12.17
C ASP A 378 21.31 2.88 11.08
N GLN A 379 21.12 1.56 11.14
CA GLN A 379 21.65 0.60 10.16
C GLN A 379 20.87 0.64 8.84
N ASP A 380 21.57 0.50 7.71
CA ASP A 380 20.98 0.41 6.37
C ASP A 380 19.94 -0.72 6.27
N THR A 381 20.25 -1.90 6.82
CA THR A 381 19.33 -3.06 6.87
C THR A 381 19.41 -3.74 8.23
N LEU A 382 18.27 -4.04 8.86
CA LEU A 382 18.22 -4.80 10.10
C LEU A 382 16.96 -5.67 10.16
N TYR A 383 17.13 -6.97 10.36
CA TYR A 383 16.12 -7.94 10.71
C TYR A 383 16.21 -8.20 12.22
N LEU A 384 15.36 -7.54 12.99
CA LEU A 384 15.23 -7.69 14.42
C LEU A 384 14.24 -8.81 14.76
N LYS A 385 14.75 -9.97 15.15
CA LYS A 385 13.94 -11.14 15.51
C LYS A 385 13.97 -11.38 17.01
N THR A 386 12.82 -11.43 17.66
CA THR A 386 12.75 -11.85 19.07
C THR A 386 12.34 -13.32 19.20
N LYS A 387 12.82 -13.99 20.25
CA LYS A 387 12.38 -15.32 20.67
C LYS A 387 11.78 -15.24 22.07
N GLY A 388 10.70 -15.99 22.27
CA GLY A 388 9.94 -15.99 23.52
C GLY A 388 9.01 -14.79 23.65
N ASN A 389 8.62 -14.43 24.88
CA ASN A 389 7.68 -13.34 25.13
C ASN A 389 8.42 -12.02 25.36
N PHE A 390 9.07 -11.51 24.32
CA PHE A 390 9.86 -10.28 24.39
C PHE A 390 8.97 -9.04 24.29
N VAL A 391 8.97 -8.21 25.33
CA VAL A 391 8.07 -7.05 25.47
C VAL A 391 8.89 -5.78 25.73
N LEU A 392 8.70 -4.77 24.88
CA LEU A 392 9.09 -3.39 25.16
C LEU A 392 7.91 -2.67 25.81
N GLN A 393 8.14 -2.02 26.95
CA GLN A 393 7.10 -1.28 27.66
C GLN A 393 7.55 0.14 27.96
N ARG A 394 6.66 1.12 27.76
CA ARG A 394 6.93 2.52 28.06
C ARG A 394 7.06 2.74 29.57
N ASP A 395 8.10 3.43 30.02
CA ASP A 395 8.13 3.96 31.37
C ASP A 395 7.07 5.06 31.54
N THR A 396 6.41 5.11 32.71
CA THR A 396 5.32 6.08 32.96
C THR A 396 5.70 7.54 32.71
N ALA A 397 6.97 7.92 32.94
CA ALA A 397 7.47 9.27 32.76
C ALA A 397 7.98 9.57 31.33
N TYR A 398 8.09 8.54 30.48
CA TYR A 398 8.55 8.67 29.10
C TYR A 398 7.36 8.85 28.14
N HIS A 399 7.48 9.71 27.13
CA HIS A 399 6.40 10.02 26.16
C HIS A 399 6.85 9.95 24.68
N GLY A 400 8.09 9.52 24.42
CA GLY A 400 8.59 9.38 23.06
C GLY A 400 8.24 8.03 22.42
N PRO A 401 8.66 7.81 21.16
CA PRO A 401 8.44 6.54 20.48
C PRO A 401 9.27 5.41 21.09
N ALA A 402 8.83 4.16 20.94
CA ALA A 402 9.64 3.01 21.37
C ALA A 402 10.87 2.84 20.47
N LEU A 403 10.66 2.89 19.15
CA LEU A 403 11.71 2.79 18.13
C LEU A 403 11.63 3.98 17.16
N ALA A 404 12.79 4.55 16.82
CA ALA A 404 12.93 5.52 15.75
C ALA A 404 13.93 5.01 14.72
N LEU A 405 13.48 4.89 13.47
CA LEU A 405 14.33 4.49 12.36
C LEU A 405 15.09 5.71 11.82
N GLY A 406 16.42 5.62 11.82
CA GLY A 406 17.29 6.68 11.35
C GLY A 406 17.17 6.93 9.84
N GLY A 407 17.57 8.10 9.37
CA GLY A 407 17.45 8.47 7.95
C GLY A 407 18.28 7.62 6.97
N LYS A 408 19.22 6.81 7.47
CA LYS A 408 20.00 5.84 6.68
C LYS A 408 19.32 4.48 6.55
N ALA A 409 18.36 4.18 7.42
CA ALA A 409 17.70 2.88 7.44
C ALA A 409 16.91 2.67 6.15
N LYS A 410 17.24 1.65 5.38
CA LYS A 410 16.55 1.34 4.13
C LYS A 410 15.47 0.30 4.35
N VAL A 411 15.80 -0.80 5.03
CA VAL A 411 14.87 -1.90 5.28
C VAL A 411 15.02 -2.44 6.69
N ILE A 412 13.99 -2.26 7.50
CA ILE A 412 13.93 -2.75 8.88
C ILE A 412 12.79 -3.77 9.00
N VAL A 413 13.10 -4.97 9.44
CA VAL A 413 12.12 -6.03 9.70
C VAL A 413 12.08 -6.30 11.19
N ILE A 414 10.89 -6.29 11.79
CA ILE A 414 10.66 -6.60 13.21
C ILE A 414 9.82 -7.86 13.29
N GLU A 415 10.32 -8.91 13.92
CA GLU A 415 9.67 -10.21 14.04
C GLU A 415 9.44 -10.61 15.51
N ASN A 416 8.21 -11.02 15.86
CA ASN A 416 7.79 -11.57 17.16
C ASN A 416 7.89 -10.61 18.37
N LEU A 417 7.87 -9.30 18.15
CA LEU A 417 8.05 -8.29 19.20
C LEU A 417 6.72 -7.72 19.72
N ARG A 418 6.62 -7.44 21.02
CA ARG A 418 5.43 -6.80 21.63
C ARG A 418 5.75 -5.41 22.17
N PHE A 419 4.94 -4.42 21.81
CA PHE A 419 5.00 -3.06 22.32
C PHE A 419 3.85 -2.80 23.29
N LYS A 420 4.14 -2.19 24.44
CA LYS A 420 3.14 -1.93 25.47
C LYS A 420 3.17 -0.51 26.00
N ASP A 421 1.98 0.09 26.12
CA ASP A 421 1.71 1.39 26.73
C ASP A 421 2.29 2.61 26.01
N PHE A 422 2.67 2.53 24.72
CA PHE A 422 3.28 3.65 23.99
C PHE A 422 2.29 4.60 23.30
N ASP A 423 2.54 5.91 23.34
CA ASP A 423 1.79 6.85 22.48
C ASP A 423 2.09 6.60 21.00
N VAL A 424 3.37 6.40 20.67
CA VAL A 424 3.87 5.96 19.36
C VAL A 424 4.78 4.76 19.56
N ALA A 425 4.52 3.61 18.91
CA ALA A 425 5.42 2.47 19.06
C ALA A 425 6.61 2.53 18.08
N VAL A 426 6.36 2.65 16.78
CA VAL A 426 7.45 2.79 15.79
C VAL A 426 7.29 4.09 14.99
N GLU A 427 8.35 4.89 14.97
CA GLU A 427 8.48 6.08 14.15
C GLU A 427 9.45 5.84 12.99
N PHE A 428 9.01 6.14 11.77
CA PHE A 428 9.82 6.03 10.56
C PHE A 428 9.37 7.09 9.55
N ALA A 429 10.26 7.48 8.63
CA ALA A 429 9.98 8.52 7.64
C ALA A 429 9.94 7.94 6.22
N ASN A 430 11.09 7.84 5.56
CA ASN A 430 11.23 7.31 4.19
C ASN A 430 11.94 5.95 4.23
N ASN A 431 11.66 5.14 5.24
CA ASN A 431 12.35 3.87 5.48
C ASN A 431 11.38 2.73 5.17
N GLY A 432 11.88 1.61 4.66
CA GLY A 432 11.09 0.38 4.59
C GLY A 432 10.96 -0.25 5.98
N LEU A 433 9.74 -0.52 6.43
CA LEU A 433 9.45 -1.20 7.70
C LEU A 433 8.58 -2.43 7.43
N SER A 434 8.99 -3.60 7.89
CA SER A 434 8.17 -4.81 7.87
C SER A 434 7.96 -5.31 9.29
N LEU A 435 6.72 -5.56 9.66
CA LEU A 435 6.29 -6.14 10.92
C LEU A 435 5.85 -7.57 10.63
N VAL A 436 6.36 -8.55 11.36
CA VAL A 436 6.00 -9.96 11.23
C VAL A 436 5.65 -10.48 12.63
N ASN A 437 4.38 -10.83 12.85
CA ASN A 437 3.92 -11.30 14.16
C ASN A 437 4.22 -10.31 15.32
N VAL A 438 4.03 -9.01 15.08
CA VAL A 438 4.25 -7.94 16.06
C VAL A 438 2.94 -7.57 16.75
N GLN A 439 2.94 -7.39 18.07
CA GLN A 439 1.74 -7.07 18.83
C GLN A 439 1.85 -5.69 19.50
N PHE A 440 0.77 -4.91 19.44
CA PHE A 440 0.66 -3.61 20.08
C PHE A 440 -0.43 -3.65 21.16
N SER A 441 -0.06 -3.37 22.40
CA SER A 441 -0.95 -3.37 23.56
C SER A 441 -1.02 -1.97 24.15
N ASN A 442 -2.21 -1.38 24.21
CA ASN A 442 -2.42 -0.02 24.70
C ASN A 442 -1.51 1.02 24.00
N CYS A 443 -1.37 0.90 22.67
CA CYS A 443 -0.58 1.84 21.87
C CYS A 443 -1.50 2.77 21.07
N ARG A 444 -1.40 4.10 21.25
CA ARG A 444 -2.29 5.06 20.59
C ARG A 444 -2.07 5.12 19.08
N LEU A 445 -0.81 5.17 18.67
CA LEU A 445 -0.37 5.14 17.27
C LEU A 445 0.71 4.06 17.13
N PRO A 446 0.33 2.81 16.79
CA PRO A 446 1.30 1.73 16.62
C PRO A 446 2.46 2.08 15.69
N VAL A 447 2.17 2.79 14.60
CA VAL A 447 3.19 3.19 13.63
C VAL A 447 2.87 4.61 13.14
N ARG A 448 3.82 5.54 13.30
CA ARG A 448 3.63 6.97 12.97
C ARG A 448 3.77 7.25 11.47
N ASN A 449 2.74 6.86 10.71
CA ASN A 449 2.37 7.37 9.38
C ASN A 449 0.85 7.22 9.12
N ASN A 450 0.03 7.47 10.16
CA ASN A 450 -1.44 7.34 10.21
C ASN A 450 -2.04 5.92 10.18
N TYR A 451 -1.29 4.87 10.57
CA TYR A 451 -1.84 3.52 10.68
C TYR A 451 -2.31 3.18 12.11
N VAL A 452 -3.57 2.76 12.24
CA VAL A 452 -4.14 2.27 13.51
C VAL A 452 -4.38 0.77 13.37
N PHE A 453 -3.64 -0.03 14.15
CA PHE A 453 -3.81 -1.50 14.19
C PHE A 453 -4.75 -1.94 15.31
N ALA A 454 -5.33 -3.13 15.16
CA ALA A 454 -6.10 -3.77 16.21
C ALA A 454 -5.20 -4.05 17.42
N GLN A 455 -5.66 -3.63 18.61
CA GLN A 455 -4.93 -3.85 19.85
C GLN A 455 -4.90 -5.34 20.21
N ASP A 456 -3.80 -5.77 20.82
CA ASP A 456 -3.61 -7.13 21.33
C ASP A 456 -3.73 -8.25 20.29
N LYS A 457 -3.64 -7.94 19.00
CA LYS A 457 -3.53 -8.93 17.91
C LYS A 457 -2.13 -8.94 17.30
N ASN A 458 -1.75 -10.11 16.76
CA ASN A 458 -0.52 -10.25 16.00
C ASN A 458 -0.69 -9.58 14.64
N ILE A 459 0.22 -8.67 14.31
CA ILE A 459 0.20 -7.88 13.09
C ILE A 459 1.38 -8.32 12.22
N THR A 460 1.06 -8.66 10.97
CA THR A 460 2.03 -8.82 9.89
C THR A 460 1.71 -7.77 8.82
N ALA A 461 2.59 -6.79 8.64
CA ALA A 461 2.37 -5.65 7.75
C ALA A 461 3.70 -5.19 7.14
N SER A 462 3.69 -4.70 5.91
CA SER A 462 4.89 -4.15 5.26
C SER A 462 4.62 -2.74 4.75
N PHE A 463 5.53 -1.82 5.08
CA PHE A 463 5.53 -0.42 4.67
C PHE A 463 6.75 -0.19 3.78
N PRO A 464 6.59 -0.12 2.45
CA PRO A 464 7.70 0.06 1.54
C PRO A 464 8.30 1.48 1.64
N MET A 465 9.57 1.61 1.28
CA MET A 465 10.26 2.90 1.20
C MET A 465 9.56 3.84 0.20
N ILE A 466 9.18 5.03 0.64
CA ILE A 466 8.67 6.08 -0.24
C ILE A 466 9.86 6.81 -0.87
N ILE A 467 10.20 6.46 -2.12
CA ILE A 467 11.20 7.20 -2.91
C ILE A 467 10.49 8.37 -3.59
N THR A 468 10.61 9.57 -3.02
CA THR A 468 10.20 10.80 -3.70
C THR A 468 11.26 11.19 -4.74
N ASN A 469 11.06 10.78 -5.99
CA ASN A 469 11.91 11.21 -7.11
C ASN A 469 11.65 12.69 -7.45
N THR A 470 12.29 13.61 -6.74
CA THR A 470 12.47 15.00 -7.21
C THR A 470 13.79 15.11 -7.97
N ASN A 471 13.81 14.72 -9.25
CA ASN A 471 14.80 15.21 -10.21
C ASN A 471 14.42 14.86 -11.66
N THR A 472 13.53 15.65 -12.24
CA THR A 472 13.35 15.74 -13.69
C THR A 472 14.27 16.82 -14.26
N ALA A 473 15.51 16.46 -14.56
CA ALA A 473 16.36 17.23 -15.47
C ALA A 473 17.03 16.27 -16.46
N LYS A 474 16.34 16.00 -17.58
CA LYS A 474 16.90 15.30 -18.74
C LYS A 474 18.00 16.16 -19.38
N PRO A 475 19.19 15.62 -19.70
CA PRO A 475 20.10 16.29 -20.62
C PRO A 475 19.62 16.08 -22.05
N LYS A 476 19.43 17.17 -22.81
CA LYS A 476 19.19 17.13 -24.25
C LYS A 476 20.50 16.79 -24.97
N THR A 477 20.61 15.59 -25.51
CA THR A 477 21.62 15.26 -26.53
C THR A 477 21.07 15.52 -27.92
N THR A 478 21.50 16.62 -28.54
CA THR A 478 21.35 16.88 -29.98
C THR A 478 22.45 16.13 -30.74
N ALA A 479 22.08 15.12 -31.53
CA ALA A 479 22.97 14.53 -32.52
C ALA A 479 23.09 15.48 -33.72
N LYS A 480 24.31 16.00 -33.96
CA LYS A 480 24.67 16.64 -35.23
C LYS A 480 25.16 15.57 -36.19
N VAL A 481 24.44 15.45 -37.31
CA VAL A 481 24.93 14.85 -38.55
C VAL A 481 26.04 15.75 -39.10
N ASN A 482 27.18 15.16 -39.48
CA ASN A 482 28.07 15.69 -40.50
C ASN A 482 28.86 14.54 -41.11
N GLY A 483 28.72 14.35 -42.43
CA GLY A 483 29.42 13.35 -43.21
C GLY A 483 30.77 13.83 -43.76
N SER A 484 31.27 13.03 -44.71
CA SER A 484 32.53 13.12 -45.49
C SER A 484 33.79 12.75 -44.71
N ARG A 485 34.67 11.85 -45.15
CA ARG A 485 35.01 11.32 -46.50
C ARG A 485 35.25 9.82 -46.46
#